data_AF-A0A2N9Y7U9-F1
#
_entry.id   AF-A0A2N9Y7U9-F1
#
_cell.length_a   1.000
_cell.length_b   1.000
_cell.length_c   1.000
_cell.angle_alpha   90.00
_cell.angle_beta   90.00
_cell.angle_gamma   90.00
#
_symmetry.space_group_name_H-M   'P 1'
#
loop_
_entity.id
_entity.type
_entity.pdbx_description
1 polymer ?
#
loop_
_entity_poly.entity_id
_entity_poly.type
_entity_poly.pdbx_seq_one_letter_code
_entity_poly.pdbx_strand_id
1 'polypeptide(L)' 'QQVQKYEKGLNRVGAGRLQEIADILDISIFFFYADISTKEHILLPYEEMTSNQEEHILLKSFRELKPKQQKAILCLIAER' A
#
# COMPACT_ATOMS: atom_id res chain seq x y z
N GLN A 1 24.42 12.14 -21.48
CA GLN A 1 24.08 10.81 -22.04
C GLN A 1 23.37 9.90 -21.03
N GLN A 2 23.72 9.92 -19.73
CA GLN A 2 23.10 9.02 -18.73
C GLN A 2 21.71 9.49 -18.25
N VAL A 3 21.50 10.79 -18.09
CA VAL A 3 20.19 11.38 -17.71
C VAL A 3 19.09 10.95 -18.68
N GLN A 4 19.34 11.08 -19.99
CA GLN A 4 18.39 10.64 -21.02
C GLN A 4 18.05 9.14 -20.98
N LYS A 5 18.95 8.29 -20.46
CA LYS A 5 18.66 6.85 -20.31
C LYS A 5 17.68 6.59 -19.16
N TYR A 6 17.73 7.40 -18.10
CA TYR A 6 16.73 7.34 -17.02
C TYR A 6 15.40 7.94 -17.47
N GLU A 7 15.41 9.09 -18.15
CA GLU A 7 14.20 9.71 -18.70
C GLU A 7 13.45 8.78 -19.67
N LYS A 8 14.19 8.01 -20.49
CA LYS A 8 13.62 7.04 -21.44
C LYS A 8 13.37 5.66 -20.83
N GLY A 9 13.64 5.45 -19.54
CA GLY A 9 13.44 4.16 -18.85
C GLY A 9 14.37 3.03 -19.32
N LEU A 10 15.43 3.33 -20.08
CA LEU A 10 16.40 2.34 -20.57
C LEU A 10 17.27 1.79 -19.43
N ASN A 11 17.50 2.59 -18.40
CA ASN A 11 18.21 2.19 -17.19
C ASN A 11 17.24 2.22 -15.99
N ARG A 12 17.30 1.17 -15.15
CA ARG A 12 16.55 1.09 -13.89
C ARG A 12 17.46 1.42 -12.71
N VAL A 13 16.89 2.03 -11.69
CA VAL A 13 17.55 2.30 -10.41
C VAL A 13 17.05 1.27 -9.40
N GLY A 14 17.96 0.63 -8.66
CA GLY A 14 17.59 -0.31 -7.61
C GLY A 14 16.93 0.39 -6.42
N ALA A 15 16.10 -0.33 -5.65
CA ALA A 15 15.33 0.22 -4.53
C ALA A 15 16.21 0.92 -3.47
N GLY A 16 17.36 0.33 -3.11
CA GLY A 16 18.28 0.95 -2.16
C GLY A 16 18.81 2.31 -2.63
N ARG A 17 19.10 2.44 -3.93
CA ARG A 17 19.56 3.71 -4.50
C ARG A 17 18.42 4.72 -4.61
N LEU A 18 17.18 4.28 -4.85
CA LEU A 18 16.01 5.16 -4.78
C LEU A 18 15.77 5.70 -3.37
N GLN A 19 16.00 4.90 -2.33
CA GLN A 19 15.93 5.37 -0.94
C GLN A 19 16.96 6.45 -0.67
N GLU A 20 18.23 6.23 -1.03
CA GLU A 20 19.28 7.26 -0.88
C GLU A 20 18.94 8.56 -1.60
N ILE A 21 18.34 8.48 -2.79
CA ILE A 21 17.89 9.66 -3.54
C ILE A 21 16.72 10.35 -2.84
N ALA A 22 15.76 9.59 -2.31
CA ALA A 22 14.63 10.14 -1.56
C ALA A 22 15.09 10.92 -0.33
N ASP A 23 16.05 10.36 0.41
CA ASP A 23 16.65 10.99 1.60
C ASP A 23 17.39 12.29 1.23
N ILE A 24 18.12 12.32 0.12
CA ILE A 24 18.82 13.53 -0.37
C ILE A 24 17.83 14.63 -0.80
N LEU A 25 16.70 14.23 -1.39
CA LEU A 25 15.67 15.15 -1.88
C LEU A 25 14.65 15.56 -0.80
N ASP A 26 14.74 15.01 0.41
CA ASP A 26 13.79 15.18 1.52
C ASP A 26 12.33 14.89 1.11
N ILE A 27 12.14 13.80 0.35
CA ILE A 27 10.84 13.32 -0.10
C ILE A 27 10.61 11.88 0.35
N SER A 28 9.34 11.49 0.47
CA SER A 28 9.00 10.09 0.71
C SER A 28 9.38 9.22 -0.48
N ILE A 29 9.95 8.03 -0.24
CA ILE A 29 10.28 7.06 -1.29
C ILE A 29 9.05 6.66 -2.13
N PHE A 30 7.84 6.75 -1.56
CA PHE A 30 6.59 6.52 -2.28
C PHE A 30 6.38 7.46 -3.47
N PHE A 31 7.03 8.64 -3.48
CA PHE A 31 6.99 9.57 -4.62
C PHE A 31 7.41 8.92 -5.93
N PHE A 32 8.47 8.09 -5.92
CA PHE A 32 8.95 7.38 -7.11
C PHE A 32 8.03 6.26 -7.59
N TYR A 33 7.02 5.91 -6.77
CA TYR A 33 6.05 4.86 -7.03
C TYR A 33 4.61 5.40 -7.19
N ALA A 34 4.39 6.71 -7.16
CA ALA A 34 3.05 7.28 -7.29
C ALA A 34 2.37 6.93 -8.62
N ASP A 35 3.14 6.88 -9.72
CA ASP A 35 2.62 6.56 -11.04
C ASP A 35 2.48 5.06 -11.31
N ILE A 36 3.17 4.18 -10.56
CA ILE A 36 2.89 2.73 -10.65
C ILE A 36 1.55 2.40 -10.01
N SER A 37 1.10 3.20 -9.04
CA SER A 37 -0.20 3.05 -8.39
C SER A 37 -1.39 3.41 -9.30
N THR A 38 -1.17 4.06 -10.45
CA THR A 38 -2.25 4.37 -11.41
C THR A 38 -2.39 3.32 -12.52
N LYS A 39 -1.36 2.51 -12.77
CA LYS A 39 -1.36 1.46 -13.80
C LYS A 39 -1.58 0.07 -13.25
N GLU A 40 -1.26 -0.14 -11.98
CA GLU A 40 -1.67 -1.33 -11.25
C GLU A 40 -2.23 -0.87 -9.91
N HIS A 41 -3.40 -1.40 -9.59
CA HIS A 41 -4.24 -1.13 -8.44
C HIS A 41 -3.57 -1.61 -7.11
N ILE A 42 -2.32 -1.22 -6.86
CA ILE A 42 -1.44 -1.78 -5.81
C ILE A 42 -0.96 -0.68 -4.88
N LEU A 43 -1.89 0.06 -4.30
CA LEU A 43 -1.73 0.61 -2.95
C LEU A 43 -3.07 0.52 -2.22
N LEU A 44 -3.57 -0.72 -2.13
CA LEU A 44 -4.22 -1.37 -0.99
C LEU A 44 -4.89 -2.65 -1.53
N PRO A 45 -4.20 -3.82 -1.51
CA PRO A 45 -4.88 -5.12 -1.68
C PRO A 45 -5.99 -5.36 -0.64
N TYR A 46 -6.09 -4.51 0.38
CA TYR A 46 -7.14 -4.56 1.39
C TYR A 46 -8.48 -3.94 0.94
N GLU A 47 -8.51 -3.13 -0.12
CA GLU A 47 -9.75 -2.46 -0.55
C GLU A 47 -10.36 -3.04 -1.82
N GLU A 48 -9.60 -3.78 -2.63
CA GLU A 48 -10.11 -4.25 -3.92
C GLU A 48 -10.41 -5.76 -4.00
N MET A 49 -10.08 -6.52 -2.96
CA MET A 49 -10.44 -7.94 -2.85
C MET A 49 -11.68 -8.19 -1.99
N THR A 50 -12.38 -7.15 -1.52
CA THR A 50 -13.68 -7.31 -0.90
C THR A 50 -14.78 -7.22 -1.96
N SER A 51 -14.89 -8.29 -2.75
CA SER A 51 -15.90 -8.45 -3.81
C SER A 51 -17.34 -8.35 -3.28
N ASN A 52 -17.53 -8.32 -1.95
CA ASN A 52 -18.82 -8.29 -1.30
C ASN A 52 -18.98 -7.02 -0.43
N GLN A 53 -20.09 -6.30 -0.61
CA GLN A 53 -20.45 -5.11 0.19
C GLN A 53 -20.45 -5.41 1.69
N GLU A 54 -20.78 -6.64 2.07
CA GLU A 54 -20.79 -7.11 3.45
C GLU A 54 -19.38 -7.10 4.08
N GLU A 55 -18.34 -7.44 3.31
CA GLU A 55 -16.96 -7.46 3.81
C GLU A 55 -16.48 -6.04 4.11
N HIS A 56 -16.77 -5.07 3.23
CA HIS A 56 -16.46 -3.66 3.48
C HIS A 56 -17.18 -3.11 4.73
N ILE A 57 -18.47 -3.45 4.90
CA ILE A 57 -19.27 -2.99 6.04
C ILE A 57 -18.71 -3.59 7.34
N LEU A 58 -18.36 -4.88 7.34
CA LEU A 58 -17.77 -5.55 8.49
C LEU A 58 -16.46 -4.88 8.91
N LEU A 59 -15.57 -4.61 7.95
CA LEU A 59 -14.26 -4.03 8.25
C LEU A 59 -14.34 -2.60 8.75
N LYS A 60 -15.23 -1.79 8.16
CA LYS A 60 -15.51 -0.44 8.65
C LYS A 60 -16.03 -0.49 10.08
N SER A 61 -17.06 -1.31 10.32
CA SER A 61 -17.70 -1.43 11.64
C SER A 61 -16.71 -1.95 12.68
N PHE A 62 -15.87 -2.92 12.33
CA PHE A 62 -14.86 -3.49 13.23
C PHE A 62 -13.84 -2.45 13.70
N ARG A 63 -13.39 -1.57 12.81
CA ARG A 63 -12.42 -0.50 13.15
C ARG A 63 -13.01 0.54 14.13
N GLU A 64 -14.32 0.73 14.14
CA GLU A 64 -15.01 1.69 15.02
C GLU A 64 -15.31 1.13 16.44
N LEU A 65 -15.17 -0.18 16.65
CA LEU A 65 -15.47 -0.84 17.94
C LEU A 65 -14.39 -0.62 19.01
N LYS A 66 -14.77 -0.78 20.28
CA LYS A 66 -13.81 -0.74 21.40
C LYS A 66 -12.86 -1.96 21.34
N PRO A 67 -11.61 -1.85 21.83
CA PRO A 67 -10.64 -2.95 21.79
C PRO A 67 -11.13 -4.26 22.42
N LYS A 68 -11.96 -4.19 23.47
CA LYS A 68 -12.59 -5.37 24.09
C LYS A 68 -13.53 -6.11 23.14
N GLN A 69 -14.29 -5.37 22.34
CA GLN A 69 -15.24 -5.93 21.37
C GLN A 69 -14.51 -6.50 20.15
N GLN A 70 -13.49 -5.80 19.64
CA GLN A 70 -12.62 -6.31 18.58
C GLN A 70 -12.00 -7.66 18.95
N LYS A 71 -11.45 -7.76 20.17
CA LYS A 71 -10.86 -9.01 20.68
C LYS A 71 -11.88 -10.14 20.81
N ALA A 72 -13.09 -9.85 21.30
CA ALA A 72 -14.15 -10.85 21.39
C ALA A 72 -14.57 -11.38 20.01
N ILE A 73 -14.72 -10.49 19.02
CA ILE A 73 -15.03 -10.87 17.63
C ILE A 73 -13.90 -11.72 17.04
N LEU A 74 -12.63 -11.35 17.27
CA LEU A 74 -11.49 -12.14 16.80
C LEU A 74 -11.46 -13.54 17.43
N CYS A 75 -11.74 -13.67 18.74
CA CYS A 75 -11.86 -14.98 19.39
C CYS A 75 -12.97 -15.83 18.76
N LEU A 76 -14.14 -15.24 18.51
CA LEU A 76 -15.27 -15.95 17.89
C LEU A 76 -14.97 -16.46 16.47
N ILE A 77 -14.15 -15.75 15.70
CA ILE A 77 -13.80 -16.12 14.32
C ILE A 77 -12.61 -17.08 14.28
N ALA A 78 -11.65 -16.93 15.20
CA ALA A 78 -10.42 -17.73 15.24
C ALA A 78 -10.60 -19.13 15.83
N GLU A 79 -11.69 -19.38 16.57
CA GLU A 79 -12.03 -20.69 17.14
C GLU A 79 -12.79 -21.61 16.17
N ARG A 80 -12.65 -21.38 14.86
CA ARG A 80 -13.25 -22.21 13.81
C ARG A 80 -12.28 -23.27 13.27
#